data_AF-A0A8J2PPE1-F1
#
_entry.id   AF-A0A8J2PPE1-F1
#
_cell.length_a   1.000
_cell.length_b   1.000
_cell.length_c   1.000
_cell.angle_alpha   90.00
_cell.angle_beta   90.00
_cell.angle_gamma   90.00
#
_symmetry.space_group_name_H-M   'P 1'
#
loop_
_entity.id
_entity.type
_entity.pdbx_description
1 polymer ?
#
loop_
_entity_poly.entity_id
_entity_poly.type
_entity_poly.pdbx_seq_one_letter_code
_entity_poly.pdbx_strand_id
1 'polypeptide(L)'
;FVAFSSITSGRGNAGQTNYGWSNSTMERIIEHRREDGYPGIAIQWGAIGDVGVILENMGDNNTVVGGTLPQRMPSCLAALDLFLSWNHPIVASYIKADIGAKKVGSSGNLWQTMAHILGVSDSAQLNPDAYLGDLGLDSLMGVEIKQALERDYDIVLSMKDIRTLTLNKLQQLVDSGGTSSTVLQTTELELKKESEKEAEQNTVEQLERQMNQLFKMRVDVNDLEPMDLIVKCNKVESGPPTFFVHSIEGIATPLKKVMSKCNFPAYCFQSTREVPQDSIEKVAQKYILEMKKIQPEGPYRIIGYSYGACIGFEMATMLQESDGADSVEKLILLDGSHLYMQTYRNVYRMAFGVTGDTLVNNPLFESEIMCAMTLRFANVDYKKFRVELLQQPGFKARVQKVVDTVMTTGLFKSADTIDFACCAMRSKFVMADKYKPERKFKGLITLIRAEQGAAREEDVGSDYGISQVSDENKVYIVEGDHDSFVQGKTSAKTVNIINDLIAETSKKVKNI
;
A
#
# COMPACT_ATOMS: atom_id res chain seq x y z
N PHE A 1 13.36 10.20 -43.09
CA PHE A 1 13.41 9.75 -41.69
C PHE A 1 14.11 10.84 -40.89
N VAL A 2 13.50 11.35 -39.83
CA VAL A 2 14.03 12.47 -39.03
C VAL A 2 14.20 11.98 -37.59
N ALA A 3 15.40 12.09 -37.06
CA ALA A 3 15.72 11.81 -35.66
C ALA A 3 15.92 13.12 -34.91
N PHE A 4 15.33 13.24 -33.72
CA PHE A 4 15.49 14.40 -32.86
C PHE A 4 16.60 14.13 -31.85
N SER A 5 17.76 14.74 -32.08
CA SER A 5 18.95 14.72 -31.24
C SER A 5 19.04 16.01 -30.41
N SER A 6 20.11 16.15 -29.63
CA SER A 6 20.34 17.32 -28.79
C SER A 6 21.68 18.00 -29.08
N ILE A 7 21.72 19.33 -28.95
CA ILE A 7 22.95 20.13 -29.06
C ILE A 7 24.05 19.69 -28.07
N THR A 8 23.67 18.98 -27.00
CA THR A 8 24.59 18.40 -26.03
C THR A 8 25.55 17.38 -26.65
N SER A 9 25.19 16.75 -27.78
CA SER A 9 26.05 15.79 -28.48
C SER A 9 27.22 16.45 -29.20
N GLY A 10 26.99 17.59 -29.85
CA GLY A 10 28.04 18.32 -30.57
C GLY A 10 28.82 19.28 -29.68
N ARG A 11 28.13 20.06 -28.84
CA ARG A 11 28.73 21.11 -27.99
C ARG A 11 29.24 20.57 -26.65
N GLY A 12 28.67 19.46 -26.19
CA GLY A 12 28.83 19.00 -24.80
C GLY A 12 28.02 19.86 -23.82
N ASN A 13 27.62 19.25 -22.72
CA ASN A 13 27.09 19.98 -21.56
C ASN A 13 27.59 19.30 -20.27
N ALA A 14 28.01 20.09 -19.29
CA ALA A 14 28.61 19.58 -18.07
C ALA A 14 27.60 18.68 -17.32
N GLY A 15 28.03 17.49 -16.91
CA GLY A 15 27.16 16.52 -16.23
C GLY A 15 26.22 15.72 -17.13
N GLN A 16 26.19 15.98 -18.45
CA GLN A 16 25.29 15.30 -19.39
C GLN A 16 26.01 14.34 -20.37
N THR A 17 27.17 13.79 -19.98
CA THR A 17 27.97 12.90 -20.85
C THR A 17 27.16 11.71 -21.37
N ASN A 18 26.42 11.01 -20.51
CA ASN A 18 25.62 9.85 -20.93
C ASN A 18 24.47 10.24 -21.87
N TYR A 19 23.88 11.41 -21.66
CA TYR A 19 22.80 11.94 -22.49
C TYR A 19 23.32 12.36 -23.87
N GLY A 20 24.45 13.08 -23.91
CA GLY A 20 25.14 13.43 -25.15
C GLY A 20 25.62 12.19 -25.92
N TRP A 21 26.11 11.17 -25.23
CA TRP A 21 26.52 9.89 -25.83
C TRP A 21 25.36 9.14 -26.48
N SER A 22 24.22 9.06 -25.80
CA SER A 22 23.01 8.39 -26.32
C SER A 22 22.49 9.07 -27.60
N ASN A 23 22.42 10.40 -27.58
CA ASN A 23 22.03 11.20 -28.75
C ASN A 23 23.06 11.08 -29.89
N SER A 24 24.36 11.09 -29.58
CA SER A 24 25.44 10.90 -30.56
C SER A 24 25.40 9.51 -31.21
N THR A 25 25.03 8.48 -30.45
CA THR A 25 24.84 7.12 -31.00
C THR A 25 23.74 7.10 -32.06
N MET A 26 22.61 7.78 -31.80
CA MET A 26 21.53 7.93 -32.78
C MET A 26 21.97 8.71 -34.03
N GLU A 27 22.83 9.72 -33.88
CA GLU A 27 23.43 10.44 -35.00
C GLU A 27 24.29 9.51 -35.87
N ARG A 28 25.11 8.64 -35.27
CA ARG A 28 25.92 7.65 -36.02
C ARG A 28 25.04 6.67 -36.82
N ILE A 29 23.88 6.30 -36.29
CA ILE A 29 22.90 5.45 -37.01
C ILE A 29 22.38 6.18 -38.26
N ILE A 30 22.13 7.49 -38.17
CA ILE A 30 21.69 8.29 -39.32
C ILE A 30 22.78 8.44 -40.37
N GLU A 31 24.04 8.64 -39.96
CA GLU A 31 25.17 8.68 -40.88
C GLU A 31 25.33 7.36 -41.63
N HIS A 32 25.35 6.23 -40.92
CA HIS A 32 25.43 4.90 -41.53
C HIS A 32 24.27 4.64 -42.49
N ARG A 33 23.04 5.02 -42.10
CA ARG A 33 21.87 4.93 -42.96
C ARG A 33 22.02 5.72 -44.27
N ARG A 34 22.70 6.87 -44.23
CA ARG A 34 22.97 7.67 -45.43
C ARG A 34 24.09 7.09 -46.28
N GLU A 35 25.10 6.48 -45.67
CA GLU A 35 26.14 5.72 -46.39
C GLU A 35 25.53 4.57 -47.20
N ASP A 36 24.51 3.91 -46.64
CA ASP A 36 23.72 2.87 -47.31
C ASP A 36 22.76 3.39 -48.41
N GLY A 37 22.76 4.70 -48.69
CA GLY A 37 21.94 5.32 -49.72
C GLY A 37 20.49 5.60 -49.32
N TYR A 38 20.13 5.42 -48.04
CA TYR A 38 18.79 5.71 -47.55
C TYR A 38 18.66 7.14 -47.00
N PRO A 39 17.47 7.77 -47.08
CA PRO A 39 17.25 9.10 -46.52
C PRO A 39 17.24 9.05 -44.99
N GLY A 40 17.93 10.01 -44.37
CA GLY A 40 18.00 10.19 -42.92
C GLY A 40 18.55 11.56 -42.56
N ILE A 41 18.03 12.17 -41.50
CA ILE A 41 18.59 13.39 -40.91
C ILE A 41 18.42 13.34 -39.39
N ALA A 42 19.45 13.73 -38.64
CA ALA A 42 19.37 13.96 -37.20
C ALA A 42 19.51 15.46 -36.94
N ILE A 43 18.62 16.00 -36.11
CA ILE A 43 18.63 17.43 -35.79
C ILE A 43 18.97 17.59 -34.31
N GLN A 44 20.09 18.25 -34.02
CA GLN A 44 20.52 18.63 -32.69
C GLN A 44 19.77 19.88 -32.24
N TRP A 45 18.72 19.69 -31.43
CA TRP A 45 17.94 20.80 -30.90
C TRP A 45 18.56 21.37 -29.62
N GLY A 46 18.51 22.69 -29.48
CA GLY A 46 18.69 23.39 -28.20
C GLY A 46 17.46 23.26 -27.30
N ALA A 47 17.43 24.04 -26.22
CA ALA A 47 16.23 24.19 -25.39
C ALA A 47 15.01 24.58 -26.25
N ILE A 48 13.85 23.95 -26.05
CA ILE A 48 12.59 24.29 -26.72
C ILE A 48 11.66 24.95 -25.71
N GLY A 49 11.15 26.13 -26.04
CA GLY A 49 10.45 27.00 -25.10
C GLY A 49 8.92 26.96 -25.15
N ASP A 50 8.32 26.10 -25.97
CA ASP A 50 6.86 26.01 -26.12
C ASP A 50 6.27 24.67 -25.64
N VAL A 51 7.11 23.66 -25.43
CA VAL A 51 6.72 22.31 -25.03
C VAL A 51 7.87 21.63 -24.26
N GLY A 52 7.55 20.70 -23.37
CA GLY A 52 8.52 19.88 -22.63
C GLY A 52 8.96 20.47 -21.28
N VAL A 53 9.99 19.85 -20.70
CA VAL A 53 10.44 20.04 -19.30
C VAL A 53 10.71 21.50 -18.93
N ILE A 54 11.16 22.33 -19.88
CA ILE A 54 11.50 23.75 -19.64
C ILE A 54 10.23 24.60 -19.44
N LEU A 55 9.15 24.31 -20.18
CA LEU A 55 7.88 25.04 -20.02
C LEU A 55 7.13 24.59 -18.76
N GLU A 56 7.20 23.29 -18.45
CA GLU A 56 6.54 22.70 -17.27
C GLU A 56 7.21 23.09 -15.95
N ASN A 57 8.52 23.37 -15.95
CA ASN A 57 9.28 23.64 -14.72
C ASN A 57 9.87 25.06 -14.59
N MET A 58 10.05 25.84 -15.67
CA MET A 58 10.81 27.11 -15.62
C MET A 58 10.06 28.36 -16.11
N GLY A 59 8.86 28.23 -16.69
CA GLY A 59 7.88 29.31 -16.88
C GLY A 59 8.22 30.50 -17.80
N ASP A 60 9.49 30.78 -18.10
CA ASP A 60 9.92 31.92 -18.93
C ASP A 60 10.83 31.51 -20.10
N ASN A 61 10.67 32.21 -21.23
CA ASN A 61 11.40 31.99 -22.48
C ASN A 61 12.79 32.64 -22.52
N ASN A 62 13.19 33.32 -21.46
CA ASN A 62 14.47 34.03 -21.38
C ASN A 62 15.51 33.28 -20.53
N THR A 63 15.18 32.13 -19.96
CA THR A 63 16.08 31.35 -19.11
C THR A 63 17.19 30.70 -19.93
N VAL A 64 18.45 30.97 -19.61
CA VAL A 64 19.59 30.41 -20.34
C VAL A 64 19.90 29.00 -19.85
N VAL A 65 19.70 28.00 -20.70
CA VAL A 65 19.98 26.59 -20.40
C VAL A 65 21.19 26.12 -21.21
N GLY A 66 22.28 25.76 -20.53
CA GLY A 66 23.50 25.25 -21.19
C GLY A 66 24.16 26.25 -22.16
N GLY A 67 23.92 27.56 -21.97
CA GLY A 67 24.37 28.62 -22.89
C GLY A 67 23.47 28.83 -24.11
N THR A 68 22.28 28.24 -24.13
CA THR A 68 21.25 28.42 -25.16
C THR A 68 19.98 29.02 -24.58
N LEU A 69 19.22 29.77 -25.38
CA LEU A 69 17.88 30.24 -25.02
C LEU A 69 16.82 29.29 -25.58
N PRO A 70 15.65 29.16 -24.91
CA PRO A 70 14.53 28.39 -25.40
C PRO A 70 14.08 28.87 -26.80
N GLN A 71 14.21 27.98 -27.79
CA GLN A 71 13.74 28.20 -29.14
C GLN A 71 12.24 27.95 -29.21
N ARG A 72 11.50 28.90 -29.81
CA ARG A 72 10.04 28.78 -29.99
C ARG A 72 9.70 27.82 -31.13
N MET A 73 8.60 27.09 -31.03
CA MET A 73 8.14 26.12 -32.02
C MET A 73 7.99 26.68 -33.44
N PRO A 74 7.49 27.90 -33.68
CA PRO A 74 7.50 28.48 -35.03
C PRO A 74 8.92 28.56 -35.63
N SER A 75 9.93 28.86 -34.80
CA SER A 75 11.33 28.87 -35.23
C SER A 75 11.86 27.46 -35.47
N CYS A 76 11.50 26.48 -34.63
CA CYS A 76 11.86 25.08 -34.83
C CYS A 76 11.27 24.50 -36.12
N LEU A 77 9.98 24.77 -36.40
CA LEU A 77 9.32 24.30 -37.62
C LEU A 77 9.90 24.94 -38.87
N ALA A 78 10.21 26.24 -38.83
CA ALA A 78 10.90 26.91 -39.94
C ALA A 78 12.31 26.32 -40.19
N ALA A 79 13.05 26.00 -39.12
CA ALA A 79 14.35 25.33 -39.24
C ALA A 79 14.21 23.90 -39.81
N LEU A 80 13.18 23.16 -39.39
CA LEU A 80 12.90 21.82 -39.91
C LEU A 80 12.63 21.86 -41.42
N ASP A 81 11.79 22.78 -41.90
CA ASP A 81 11.49 22.93 -43.34
C ASP A 81 12.77 23.18 -44.16
N LEU A 82 13.68 24.01 -43.63
CA LEU A 82 14.98 24.24 -44.25
C LEU A 82 15.84 22.99 -44.25
N PHE A 83 15.98 22.32 -43.11
CA PHE A 83 16.85 21.15 -42.97
C PHE A 83 16.42 19.96 -43.83
N LEU A 84 15.12 19.79 -44.06
CA LEU A 84 14.61 18.74 -44.95
C LEU A 84 15.04 18.94 -46.41
N SER A 85 15.41 20.16 -46.81
CA SER A 85 15.97 20.45 -48.13
C SER A 85 17.51 20.31 -48.20
N TRP A 86 18.18 20.14 -47.06
CA TRP A 86 19.63 20.12 -46.99
C TRP A 86 20.21 18.71 -47.13
N ASN A 87 21.35 18.62 -47.81
CA ASN A 87 22.04 17.35 -48.04
C ASN A 87 23.05 17.01 -46.93
N HIS A 88 22.70 17.25 -45.65
CA HIS A 88 23.58 16.97 -44.51
C HIS A 88 22.96 15.94 -43.54
N PRO A 89 23.71 14.92 -43.07
CA PRO A 89 23.19 13.89 -42.17
C PRO A 89 22.78 14.45 -40.81
N ILE A 90 23.62 15.32 -40.25
CA ILE A 90 23.47 15.88 -38.92
C ILE A 90 23.47 17.40 -39.06
N VAL A 91 22.48 18.05 -38.45
CA VAL A 91 22.32 19.50 -38.45
C VAL A 91 21.94 19.97 -37.04
N ALA A 92 22.10 21.25 -36.73
CA ALA A 92 21.81 21.80 -35.40
C ALA A 92 20.96 23.06 -35.50
N SER A 93 20.01 23.22 -34.58
CA SER A 93 19.21 24.44 -34.42
C SER A 93 19.06 24.77 -32.93
N TYR A 94 19.51 25.97 -32.57
CA TYR A 94 19.41 26.49 -31.22
C TYR A 94 19.56 28.02 -31.23
N ILE A 95 19.05 28.68 -30.19
CA ILE A 95 19.29 30.12 -29.97
C ILE A 95 20.48 30.27 -29.04
N LYS A 96 21.52 30.98 -29.47
CA LYS A 96 22.69 31.27 -28.63
C LYS A 96 22.34 32.36 -27.61
N ALA A 97 22.63 32.13 -26.34
CA ALA A 97 22.52 33.19 -25.34
C ALA A 97 23.67 34.20 -25.48
N ASP A 98 23.37 35.49 -25.42
CA ASP A 98 24.38 36.55 -25.41
C ASP A 98 25.03 36.64 -24.02
N ILE A 99 26.23 36.08 -23.89
CA ILE A 99 27.06 36.27 -22.69
C ILE A 99 27.80 37.59 -22.88
N GLY A 100 27.09 38.70 -22.70
CA GLY A 100 27.69 40.03 -22.66
C GLY A 100 28.68 40.11 -21.49
N ALA A 101 29.93 40.46 -21.80
CA ALA A 101 30.97 40.69 -20.80
C ALA A 101 30.54 41.78 -19.81
N LYS A 102 30.18 41.40 -18.58
CA LYS A 102 30.22 42.30 -17.41
C LYS A 102 30.82 41.59 -16.20
N LYS A 103 32.03 42.02 -15.87
CA LYS A 103 32.68 41.84 -14.57
C LYS A 103 32.17 42.94 -13.61
N VAL A 104 32.22 42.58 -12.33
CA VAL A 104 32.29 43.40 -11.09
C VAL A 104 30.96 43.70 -10.39
N GLY A 105 30.77 42.99 -9.26
CA GLY A 105 30.60 43.65 -7.97
C GLY A 105 29.18 43.91 -7.50
N SER A 106 28.48 42.87 -7.07
CA SER A 106 27.42 42.96 -6.07
C SER A 106 27.41 41.63 -5.33
N SER A 107 27.53 41.66 -4.00
CA SER A 107 27.20 40.53 -3.15
C SER A 107 25.74 40.17 -3.38
N GLY A 108 25.49 39.25 -4.31
CA GLY A 108 24.15 38.71 -4.54
C GLY A 108 23.67 38.10 -3.23
N ASN A 109 22.49 38.49 -2.78
CA ASN A 109 21.86 37.84 -1.65
C ASN A 109 21.61 36.38 -2.06
N LEU A 110 22.12 35.40 -1.30
CA LEU A 110 21.97 33.97 -1.61
C LEU A 110 20.50 33.63 -1.90
N TRP A 111 19.59 34.26 -1.17
CA TRP A 111 18.14 34.16 -1.37
C TRP A 111 17.66 34.56 -2.76
N GLN A 112 18.23 35.60 -3.35
CA GLN A 112 17.88 36.04 -4.72
C GLN A 112 18.46 35.09 -5.75
N THR A 113 19.68 34.60 -5.53
CA THR A 113 20.30 33.59 -6.40
C THR A 113 19.51 32.29 -6.38
N MET A 114 19.07 31.83 -5.20
CA MET A 114 18.25 30.63 -5.06
C MET A 114 16.84 30.81 -5.63
N ALA A 115 16.19 31.95 -5.39
CA ALA A 115 14.89 32.25 -6.00
C ALA A 115 14.96 32.28 -7.54
N HIS A 116 16.04 32.82 -8.10
CA HIS A 116 16.25 32.83 -9.54
C HIS A 116 16.43 31.41 -10.11
N ILE A 117 17.23 30.56 -9.45
CA ILE A 117 17.48 29.18 -9.90
C ILE A 117 16.23 28.30 -9.75
N LEU A 118 15.44 28.51 -8.70
CA LEU A 118 14.18 27.79 -8.46
C LEU A 118 12.99 28.35 -9.26
N GLY A 119 13.20 29.39 -10.08
CA GLY A 119 12.14 29.98 -10.92
C GLY A 119 11.06 30.74 -10.14
N VAL A 120 11.36 31.20 -8.92
CA VAL A 120 10.43 31.93 -8.05
C VAL A 120 10.63 33.43 -8.21
N SER A 121 9.58 34.14 -8.62
CA SER A 121 9.61 35.58 -8.90
C SER A 121 9.79 36.46 -7.67
N ASP A 122 9.44 35.95 -6.48
CA ASP A 122 9.53 36.64 -5.20
C ASP A 122 10.15 35.73 -4.13
N SER A 123 11.34 36.11 -3.63
CA SER A 123 12.08 35.36 -2.62
C SER A 123 11.31 35.17 -1.30
N ALA A 124 10.28 35.98 -1.03
CA ALA A 124 9.45 35.85 0.16
C ALA A 124 8.49 34.64 0.12
N GLN A 125 8.29 34.00 -1.04
CA GLN A 125 7.41 32.83 -1.18
C GLN A 125 8.11 31.50 -0.90
N LEU A 126 9.44 31.51 -0.77
CA LEU A 126 10.23 30.32 -0.48
C LEU A 126 10.15 30.00 1.02
N ASN A 127 9.75 28.77 1.36
CA ASN A 127 9.81 28.29 2.73
C ASN A 127 11.28 28.07 3.13
N PRO A 128 11.84 28.83 4.10
CA PRO A 128 13.25 28.75 4.47
C PRO A 128 13.67 27.41 5.08
N ASP A 129 12.70 26.66 5.61
CA ASP A 129 12.92 25.39 6.31
C ASP A 129 12.58 24.16 5.44
N ALA A 130 12.09 24.36 4.22
CA ALA A 130 11.89 23.27 3.27
C ALA A 130 13.24 22.78 2.72
N TYR A 131 13.37 21.47 2.50
CA TYR A 131 14.52 20.95 1.79
C TYR A 131 14.52 21.44 0.37
N LEU A 132 15.71 21.81 -0.10
CA LEU A 132 15.96 22.18 -1.47
C LEU A 132 15.41 21.10 -2.42
N GLY A 133 15.61 19.81 -2.13
CA GLY A 133 15.08 18.69 -2.91
C GLY A 133 13.55 18.67 -3.08
N ASP A 134 12.80 19.14 -2.08
CA ASP A 134 11.33 19.13 -2.07
C ASP A 134 10.73 20.35 -2.79
N LEU A 135 11.55 21.38 -3.04
CA LEU A 135 11.19 22.57 -3.80
C LEU A 135 11.21 22.33 -5.32
N GLY A 136 11.06 21.08 -5.77
CA GLY A 136 11.03 20.72 -7.19
C GLY A 136 12.40 20.71 -7.87
N LEU A 137 13.47 20.54 -7.08
CA LEU A 137 14.85 20.56 -7.57
C LEU A 137 15.12 19.43 -8.56
N ASP A 138 15.13 19.80 -9.84
CA ASP A 138 15.55 18.91 -10.90
C ASP A 138 17.08 18.77 -10.95
N SER A 139 17.54 17.85 -11.80
CA SER A 139 18.97 17.54 -11.89
C SER A 139 19.81 18.71 -12.44
N LEU A 140 19.19 19.71 -13.08
CA LEU A 140 19.84 20.86 -13.71
C LEU A 140 19.91 22.03 -12.72
N MET A 141 18.82 22.33 -12.03
CA MET A 141 18.76 23.30 -10.92
C MET A 141 19.78 22.95 -9.82
N GLY A 142 19.94 21.65 -9.50
CA GLY A 142 20.89 21.23 -8.46
C GLY A 142 22.34 21.50 -8.83
N VAL A 143 22.66 21.44 -10.12
CA VAL A 143 24.00 21.78 -10.63
C VAL A 143 24.22 23.28 -10.64
N GLU A 144 23.19 24.08 -10.93
CA GLU A 144 23.28 25.54 -10.87
C GLU A 144 23.48 26.04 -9.44
N ILE A 145 22.75 25.49 -8.46
CA ILE A 145 22.96 25.78 -7.04
C ILE A 145 24.38 25.42 -6.62
N LYS A 146 24.85 24.22 -7.00
CA LYS A 146 26.21 23.79 -6.73
C LYS A 146 27.24 24.79 -7.25
N GLN A 147 27.12 25.19 -8.51
CA GLN A 147 28.05 26.12 -9.15
C GLN A 147 27.98 27.52 -8.54
N ALA A 148 26.79 27.99 -8.14
CA ALA A 148 26.65 29.28 -7.46
C ALA A 148 27.34 29.28 -6.09
N LEU A 149 27.18 28.20 -5.31
CA LEU A 149 27.84 28.04 -4.01
C LEU A 149 29.37 27.96 -4.13
N GLU A 150 29.88 27.18 -5.09
CA GLU A 150 31.31 27.04 -5.33
C GLU A 150 31.93 28.35 -5.85
N ARG A 151 31.25 29.04 -6.77
CA ARG A 151 31.77 30.25 -7.44
C ARG A 151 31.71 31.49 -6.54
N ASP A 152 30.59 31.69 -5.85
CA ASP A 152 30.28 32.96 -5.20
C ASP A 152 30.56 32.92 -3.69
N TYR A 153 30.67 31.72 -3.08
CA TYR A 153 30.82 31.54 -1.63
C TYR A 153 31.92 30.55 -1.22
N ASP A 154 32.68 29.96 -2.16
CA ASP A 154 33.76 28.97 -1.91
C ASP A 154 33.28 27.74 -1.11
N ILE A 155 32.00 27.39 -1.22
CA ILE A 155 31.39 26.24 -0.55
C ILE A 155 31.31 25.06 -1.51
N VAL A 156 31.99 23.98 -1.17
CA VAL A 156 31.96 22.73 -1.94
C VAL A 156 31.04 21.72 -1.27
N LEU A 157 29.96 21.34 -1.95
CA LEU A 157 28.98 20.37 -1.48
C LEU A 157 28.74 19.27 -2.52
N SER A 158 28.40 18.08 -2.07
CA SER A 158 27.95 17.03 -2.97
C SER A 158 26.51 17.30 -3.44
N MET A 159 26.11 16.70 -4.57
CA MET A 159 24.72 16.79 -5.04
C MET A 159 23.73 16.19 -4.03
N LYS A 160 24.16 15.21 -3.22
CA LYS A 160 23.36 14.66 -2.13
C LYS A 160 23.15 15.73 -1.06
N ASP A 161 24.22 16.39 -0.63
CA ASP A 161 24.15 17.43 0.41
C ASP A 161 23.24 18.58 -0.02
N ILE A 162 23.37 19.05 -1.26
CA ILE A 162 22.55 20.15 -1.82
C ILE A 162 21.07 19.81 -1.81
N ARG A 163 20.67 18.59 -2.18
CA ARG A 163 19.25 18.17 -2.16
C ARG A 163 18.70 18.09 -0.74
N THR A 164 19.58 17.89 0.23
CA THR A 164 19.21 17.63 1.63
C THR A 164 19.44 18.81 2.56
N LEU A 165 19.79 19.99 2.04
CA LEU A 165 19.93 21.20 2.83
C LEU A 165 18.68 22.07 2.67
N THR A 166 18.38 22.86 3.69
CA THR A 166 17.35 23.92 3.63
C THR A 166 18.01 25.25 3.29
N LEU A 167 17.24 26.23 2.81
CA LEU A 167 17.74 27.57 2.52
C LEU A 167 18.37 28.23 3.77
N ASN A 168 17.76 28.03 4.94
CA ASN A 168 18.32 28.50 6.22
C ASN A 168 19.68 27.88 6.54
N LYS A 169 19.85 26.57 6.35
CA LYS A 169 21.14 25.89 6.60
C LYS A 169 22.20 26.30 5.59
N LEU A 170 21.80 26.52 4.34
CA LEU A 170 22.68 27.04 3.28
C LEU A 170 23.19 28.44 3.65
N GLN A 171 22.31 29.30 4.15
CA GLN A 171 22.68 30.63 4.63
C GLN A 171 23.63 30.56 5.84
N GLN A 172 23.39 29.65 6.78
CA GLN A 172 24.30 29.42 7.91
C GLN A 172 25.69 28.93 7.47
N LEU A 173 25.77 28.11 6.41
CA LEU A 173 27.05 27.67 5.83
C LEU A 173 27.81 28.84 5.19
N VAL A 174 27.10 29.74 4.51
CA VAL A 174 27.66 31.00 3.98
C VAL A 174 28.14 31.90 5.11
N ASP A 175 27.33 32.10 6.14
CA ASP A 175 27.65 32.97 7.27
C ASP A 175 28.81 32.43 8.13
N SER A 176 29.02 31.11 8.13
CA SER A 176 30.10 30.42 8.86
C SER A 176 31.37 30.19 8.03
N GLY A 177 31.45 30.73 6.80
CA GLY A 177 32.65 30.70 5.97
C GLY A 177 33.06 29.31 5.49
N GLY A 178 32.12 28.39 5.26
CA GLY A 178 32.39 27.09 4.63
C GLY A 178 32.94 25.99 5.55
N THR A 179 32.78 26.12 6.88
CA THR A 179 33.23 25.08 7.83
C THR A 179 32.21 23.90 7.89
N SER A 180 32.21 23.04 6.87
CA SER A 180 31.17 22.02 6.58
C SER A 180 30.97 20.88 7.59
N SER A 181 31.87 20.66 8.56
CA SER A 181 31.91 19.39 9.32
C SER A 181 30.72 19.18 10.28
N THR A 182 30.23 20.26 10.90
CA THR A 182 29.23 20.16 11.99
C THR A 182 27.80 20.18 11.46
N VAL A 183 27.54 20.92 10.36
CA VAL A 183 26.21 21.08 9.74
C VAL A 183 25.80 19.85 8.92
N LEU A 184 26.74 19.19 8.25
CA LEU A 184 26.47 17.96 7.49
C LEU A 184 26.11 16.77 8.39
N GLN A 185 26.75 16.65 9.57
CA GLN A 185 26.41 15.61 10.56
C GLN A 185 25.03 15.82 11.20
N THR A 186 24.62 17.07 11.44
CA THR A 186 23.26 17.37 11.94
C THR A 186 22.22 17.04 10.87
N THR A 187 22.55 17.30 9.61
CA THR A 187 21.66 17.08 8.47
C THR A 187 21.45 15.58 8.17
N GLU A 188 22.47 14.73 8.24
CA GLU A 188 22.28 13.27 8.14
C GLU A 188 21.45 12.67 9.29
N LEU A 189 21.57 13.22 10.51
CA LEU A 189 20.76 12.80 11.66
C LEU A 189 19.30 13.26 11.56
N GLU A 190 19.05 14.43 10.99
CA GLU A 190 17.70 14.98 10.79
C GLU A 190 16.98 14.31 9.61
N LEU A 191 17.68 14.04 8.50
CA LEU A 191 17.14 13.27 7.38
C LEU A 191 16.83 11.82 7.76
N LYS A 192 17.63 11.20 8.63
CA LYS A 192 17.27 9.89 9.20
C LYS A 192 15.96 10.00 9.98
N LYS A 193 15.82 11.01 10.85
CA LYS A 193 14.58 11.24 11.61
C LYS A 193 13.39 11.59 10.74
N GLU A 194 13.57 12.28 9.61
CA GLU A 194 12.47 12.64 8.70
C GLU A 194 12.12 11.54 7.72
N SER A 195 13.10 10.81 7.19
CA SER A 195 12.83 9.57 6.44
C SER A 195 12.16 8.50 7.31
N GLU A 196 12.52 8.43 8.59
CA GLU A 196 11.82 7.61 9.59
C GLU A 196 10.39 8.13 9.83
N LYS A 197 10.18 9.46 9.95
CA LYS A 197 8.83 10.04 10.07
C LYS A 197 7.95 9.89 8.83
N GLU A 198 8.51 10.03 7.63
CA GLU A 198 7.78 9.83 6.37
C GLU A 198 7.47 8.35 6.14
N ALA A 199 8.38 7.45 6.49
CA ALA A 199 8.12 6.02 6.52
C ALA A 199 7.04 5.67 7.54
N GLU A 200 7.10 6.23 8.76
CA GLU A 200 6.06 6.09 9.77
C GLU A 200 4.72 6.62 9.27
N GLN A 201 4.68 7.80 8.65
CA GLN A 201 3.45 8.42 8.15
C GLN A 201 2.83 7.66 6.97
N ASN A 202 3.63 7.19 6.02
CA ASN A 202 3.18 6.29 4.94
C ASN A 202 2.66 4.96 5.50
N THR A 203 3.28 4.42 6.55
CA THR A 203 2.85 3.18 7.18
C THR A 203 1.55 3.38 7.99
N VAL A 204 1.37 4.54 8.63
CA VAL A 204 0.12 4.92 9.30
C VAL A 204 -1.01 5.10 8.28
N GLU A 205 -0.78 5.74 7.14
CA GLU A 205 -1.79 5.84 6.07
C GLU A 205 -2.13 4.47 5.47
N GLN A 206 -1.15 3.58 5.32
CA GLN A 206 -1.37 2.21 4.86
C GLN A 206 -2.19 1.40 5.88
N LEU A 207 -1.90 1.57 7.18
CA LEU A 207 -2.67 0.99 8.26
C LEU A 207 -4.10 1.53 8.29
N GLU A 208 -4.29 2.85 8.17
CA GLU A 208 -5.62 3.46 8.07
C GLU A 208 -6.40 2.86 6.90
N ARG A 209 -5.78 2.68 5.72
CA ARG A 209 -6.43 2.03 4.58
C ARG A 209 -6.79 0.57 4.86
N GLN A 210 -5.89 -0.22 5.44
CA GLN A 210 -6.16 -1.63 5.76
C GLN A 210 -7.21 -1.81 6.86
N MET A 211 -7.17 -0.98 7.91
CA MET A 211 -8.19 -0.95 8.96
C MET A 211 -9.53 -0.49 8.36
N ASN A 212 -9.54 0.56 7.54
CA ASN A 212 -10.76 0.98 6.84
C ASN A 212 -11.29 -0.09 5.89
N GLN A 213 -10.45 -0.98 5.33
CA GLN A 213 -10.90 -2.14 4.57
C GLN A 213 -11.52 -3.21 5.46
N LEU A 214 -10.87 -3.61 6.56
CA LEU A 214 -11.44 -4.55 7.56
C LEU A 214 -12.78 -4.07 8.13
N PHE A 215 -12.91 -2.78 8.36
CA PHE A 215 -14.06 -2.18 9.03
C PHE A 215 -15.02 -1.45 8.09
N LYS A 216 -14.82 -1.61 6.76
CA LYS A 216 -15.64 -0.98 5.71
C LYS A 216 -17.09 -1.40 5.77
N MET A 217 -17.34 -2.62 6.23
CA MET A 217 -18.68 -3.16 6.36
C MET A 217 -19.49 -2.40 7.42
N ARG A 218 -20.66 -1.88 7.02
CA ARG A 218 -21.70 -1.52 8.00
C ARG A 218 -22.25 -2.81 8.58
N VAL A 219 -21.96 -3.06 9.85
CA VAL A 219 -22.59 -4.12 10.64
C VAL A 219 -23.89 -3.57 11.20
N ASP A 220 -24.97 -4.33 11.08
CA ASP A 220 -26.24 -3.96 11.70
C ASP A 220 -26.07 -4.02 13.22
N VAL A 221 -26.72 -3.10 13.95
CA VAL A 221 -26.67 -3.10 15.42
C VAL A 221 -27.18 -4.41 16.01
N ASN A 222 -28.09 -5.10 15.32
CA ASN A 222 -28.63 -6.40 15.74
C ASN A 222 -27.66 -7.56 15.51
N ASP A 223 -26.61 -7.35 14.70
CA ASP A 223 -25.63 -8.38 14.37
C ASP A 223 -24.43 -8.37 15.35
N LEU A 224 -24.32 -7.41 16.28
CA LEU A 224 -23.20 -7.38 17.23
C LEU A 224 -23.23 -8.51 18.28
N GLU A 225 -24.40 -9.10 18.50
CA GLU A 225 -24.62 -10.14 19.51
C GLU A 225 -25.52 -11.23 18.92
N PRO A 226 -24.97 -12.13 18.10
CA PRO A 226 -25.74 -13.22 17.53
C PRO A 226 -26.25 -14.16 18.64
N MET A 227 -27.53 -14.55 18.55
CA MET A 227 -28.17 -15.46 19.50
C MET A 227 -27.86 -16.93 19.16
N ASP A 228 -27.94 -17.28 17.88
CA ASP A 228 -27.71 -18.64 17.41
C ASP A 228 -26.24 -18.84 17.04
N LEU A 229 -25.61 -19.84 17.65
CA LEU A 229 -24.21 -20.19 17.37
C LEU A 229 -24.03 -20.77 15.97
N ILE A 230 -25.01 -21.51 15.47
CA ILE A 230 -25.00 -22.04 14.12
C ILE A 230 -26.33 -21.75 13.43
N VAL A 231 -26.26 -21.09 12.28
CA VAL A 231 -27.44 -20.68 11.50
C VAL A 231 -27.45 -21.37 10.15
N LYS A 232 -28.63 -21.82 9.71
CA LYS A 232 -28.81 -22.30 8.33
C LYS A 232 -28.95 -21.10 7.40
N CYS A 233 -28.15 -21.06 6.33
CA CYS A 233 -27.95 -19.87 5.51
C CYS A 233 -28.58 -19.94 4.12
N ASN A 234 -29.18 -21.07 3.75
CA ASN A 234 -29.90 -21.23 2.48
C ASN A 234 -31.09 -22.18 2.60
N LYS A 235 -31.85 -22.30 1.51
CA LYS A 235 -33.08 -23.12 1.43
C LYS A 235 -32.81 -24.55 0.94
N VAL A 236 -31.55 -24.97 0.83
CA VAL A 236 -31.20 -26.29 0.33
C VAL A 236 -31.32 -27.30 1.48
N GLU A 237 -32.09 -28.37 1.26
CA GLU A 237 -32.40 -29.39 2.27
C GLU A 237 -31.67 -30.71 2.04
N SER A 238 -31.22 -30.99 0.82
CA SER A 238 -30.66 -32.29 0.43
C SER A 238 -29.14 -32.24 0.20
N GLY A 239 -28.46 -33.34 0.55
CA GLY A 239 -27.02 -33.51 0.40
C GLY A 239 -26.22 -33.22 1.67
N PRO A 240 -24.90 -33.49 1.66
CA PRO A 240 -24.06 -33.28 2.84
C PRO A 240 -23.96 -31.80 3.20
N PRO A 241 -24.17 -31.41 4.48
CA PRO A 241 -23.99 -30.04 4.94
C PRO A 241 -22.57 -29.51 4.70
N THR A 242 -22.45 -28.21 4.57
CA THR A 242 -21.17 -27.50 4.54
C THR A 242 -21.19 -26.39 5.58
N PHE A 243 -20.15 -26.38 6.41
CA PHE A 243 -20.05 -25.51 7.57
C PHE A 243 -19.08 -24.37 7.28
N PHE A 244 -19.62 -23.16 7.22
CA PHE A 244 -18.90 -21.91 7.06
C PHE A 244 -18.49 -21.36 8.44
N VAL A 245 -17.29 -20.79 8.51
CA VAL A 245 -16.77 -20.13 9.71
C VAL A 245 -16.65 -18.63 9.44
N HIS A 246 -17.23 -17.83 10.33
CA HIS A 246 -17.33 -16.38 10.23
C HIS A 246 -15.96 -15.65 10.19
N SER A 247 -15.95 -14.41 9.69
CA SER A 247 -14.82 -13.48 9.78
C SER A 247 -14.66 -12.86 11.17
N ILE A 248 -13.76 -11.89 11.33
CA ILE A 248 -13.45 -11.27 12.63
C ILE A 248 -14.67 -10.60 13.28
N GLU A 249 -15.67 -10.17 12.50
CA GLU A 249 -16.94 -9.64 13.00
C GLU A 249 -17.65 -10.65 13.91
N GLY A 250 -17.57 -11.94 13.62
CA GLY A 250 -18.26 -12.97 14.41
C GLY A 250 -19.63 -13.37 13.90
N ILE A 251 -20.01 -12.99 12.68
CA ILE A 251 -21.38 -13.18 12.16
C ILE A 251 -21.42 -13.78 10.76
N ALA A 252 -22.59 -14.31 10.40
CA ALA A 252 -22.84 -14.90 9.09
C ALA A 252 -23.04 -13.86 7.97
N THR A 253 -23.40 -12.61 8.32
CA THR A 253 -23.77 -11.54 7.38
C THR A 253 -22.75 -11.32 6.23
N PRO A 254 -21.42 -11.24 6.48
CA PRO A 254 -20.43 -11.09 5.42
C PRO A 254 -20.48 -12.17 4.33
N LEU A 255 -20.85 -13.40 4.70
CA LEU A 255 -20.89 -14.56 3.80
C LEU A 255 -22.28 -14.85 3.23
N LYS A 256 -23.32 -14.14 3.69
CA LYS A 256 -24.73 -14.40 3.36
C LYS A 256 -24.97 -14.57 1.86
N LYS A 257 -24.35 -13.71 1.03
CA LYS A 257 -24.52 -13.74 -0.42
C LYS A 257 -23.95 -15.00 -1.06
N VAL A 258 -22.74 -15.42 -0.66
CA VAL A 258 -22.13 -16.68 -1.15
C VAL A 258 -22.98 -17.87 -0.71
N MET A 259 -23.26 -17.98 0.58
CA MET A 259 -23.96 -19.13 1.16
C MET A 259 -25.38 -19.32 0.57
N SER A 260 -26.10 -18.22 0.33
CA SER A 260 -27.45 -18.27 -0.26
C SER A 260 -27.50 -18.85 -1.68
N LYS A 261 -26.35 -18.91 -2.38
CA LYS A 261 -26.21 -19.40 -3.76
C LYS A 261 -25.46 -20.72 -3.86
N CYS A 262 -25.10 -21.33 -2.73
CA CYS A 262 -24.52 -22.67 -2.71
C CYS A 262 -25.59 -23.73 -3.06
N ASN A 263 -25.19 -24.79 -3.76
CA ASN A 263 -26.07 -25.88 -4.21
C ASN A 263 -26.26 -27.01 -3.18
N PHE A 264 -25.82 -26.79 -1.93
CA PHE A 264 -25.81 -27.74 -0.82
C PHE A 264 -26.24 -27.03 0.47
N PRO A 265 -26.68 -27.75 1.52
CA PRO A 265 -27.09 -27.12 2.78
C PRO A 265 -25.92 -26.35 3.40
N ALA A 266 -26.05 -25.03 3.50
CA ALA A 266 -25.02 -24.17 4.05
C ALA A 266 -25.38 -23.76 5.48
N TYR A 267 -24.48 -24.03 6.43
CA TYR A 267 -24.57 -23.59 7.82
C TYR A 267 -23.40 -22.67 8.13
N CYS A 268 -23.60 -21.64 8.95
CA CYS A 268 -22.54 -20.74 9.37
C CYS A 268 -22.44 -20.66 10.88
N PHE A 269 -21.23 -20.81 11.39
CA PHE A 269 -20.93 -20.48 12.78
C PHE A 269 -20.96 -18.98 13.02
N GLN A 270 -21.37 -18.58 14.23
CA GLN A 270 -21.35 -17.22 14.73
C GLN A 270 -20.75 -17.19 16.15
N SER A 271 -20.14 -16.06 16.49
CA SER A 271 -19.45 -15.81 17.75
C SER A 271 -20.41 -15.29 18.81
N THR A 272 -21.20 -16.18 19.42
CA THR A 272 -22.11 -15.85 20.53
C THR A 272 -21.34 -15.71 21.85
N ARG A 273 -22.04 -15.35 22.94
CA ARG A 273 -21.46 -15.28 24.30
C ARG A 273 -20.91 -16.61 24.82
N GLU A 274 -21.41 -17.73 24.31
CA GLU A 274 -20.95 -19.06 24.70
C GLU A 274 -19.61 -19.46 24.04
N VAL A 275 -19.19 -18.72 23.02
CA VAL A 275 -17.96 -19.02 22.30
C VAL A 275 -16.76 -18.60 23.14
N PRO A 276 -15.78 -19.51 23.36
CA PRO A 276 -14.57 -19.19 24.10
C PRO A 276 -13.82 -17.98 23.52
N GLN A 277 -13.17 -17.22 24.39
CA GLN A 277 -12.46 -15.98 24.02
C GLN A 277 -10.95 -16.04 24.32
N ASP A 278 -10.42 -17.22 24.61
CA ASP A 278 -9.06 -17.41 25.10
C ASP A 278 -8.11 -18.03 24.06
N SER A 279 -8.58 -18.97 23.22
CA SER A 279 -7.75 -19.57 22.16
C SER A 279 -8.58 -20.07 20.95
N ILE A 280 -7.94 -20.11 19.77
CA ILE A 280 -8.56 -20.62 18.52
C ILE A 280 -8.96 -22.10 18.67
N GLU A 281 -8.16 -22.88 19.39
CA GLU A 281 -8.38 -24.30 19.65
C GLU A 281 -9.67 -24.53 20.44
N LYS A 282 -9.95 -23.72 21.47
CA LYS A 282 -11.20 -23.85 22.24
C LYS A 282 -12.41 -23.41 21.44
N VAL A 283 -12.26 -22.39 20.58
CA VAL A 283 -13.31 -22.01 19.63
C VAL A 283 -13.61 -23.16 18.67
N ALA A 284 -12.58 -23.74 18.07
CA ALA A 284 -12.71 -24.90 17.17
C ALA A 284 -13.38 -26.10 17.87
N GLN A 285 -12.99 -26.39 19.12
CA GLN A 285 -13.59 -27.46 19.92
C GLN A 285 -15.10 -27.22 20.16
N LYS A 286 -15.49 -26.00 20.54
CA LYS A 286 -16.90 -25.62 20.71
C LYS A 286 -17.65 -25.73 19.38
N TYR A 287 -17.06 -25.29 18.27
CA TYR A 287 -17.70 -25.39 16.96
C TYR A 287 -17.86 -26.83 16.48
N ILE A 288 -16.87 -27.70 16.68
CA ILE A 288 -16.99 -29.14 16.39
C ILE A 288 -18.12 -29.77 17.21
N LEU A 289 -18.22 -29.46 18.51
CA LEU A 289 -19.28 -29.98 19.37
C LEU A 289 -20.66 -29.63 18.82
N GLU A 290 -20.86 -28.39 18.40
CA GLU A 290 -22.14 -27.91 17.85
C GLU A 290 -22.38 -28.44 16.43
N MET A 291 -21.32 -28.58 15.62
CA MET A 291 -21.36 -29.21 14.29
C MET A 291 -21.89 -30.65 14.38
N LYS A 292 -21.37 -31.42 15.34
CA LYS A 292 -21.72 -32.84 15.53
C LYS A 292 -23.18 -33.05 15.97
N LYS A 293 -23.84 -32.03 16.51
CA LYS A 293 -25.29 -32.08 16.76
C LYS A 293 -26.12 -32.05 15.47
N ILE A 294 -25.59 -31.47 14.39
CA ILE A 294 -26.24 -31.38 13.08
C ILE A 294 -25.82 -32.55 12.19
N GLN A 295 -24.53 -32.86 12.16
CA GLN A 295 -23.96 -33.97 11.41
C GLN A 295 -23.06 -34.80 12.35
N PRO A 296 -23.55 -35.91 12.94
CA PRO A 296 -22.80 -36.67 13.94
C PRO A 296 -21.51 -37.31 13.43
N GLU A 297 -21.49 -37.72 12.17
CA GLU A 297 -20.39 -38.46 11.54
C GLU A 297 -19.93 -37.78 10.25
N GLY A 298 -18.63 -37.91 9.97
CA GLY A 298 -18.01 -37.39 8.76
C GLY A 298 -18.39 -38.15 7.48
N PRO A 299 -17.77 -37.79 6.35
CA PRO A 299 -16.75 -36.76 6.24
C PRO A 299 -17.35 -35.33 6.22
N TYR A 300 -16.63 -34.37 6.81
CA TYR A 300 -17.06 -32.99 6.98
C TYR A 300 -16.58 -32.06 5.86
N ARG A 301 -17.36 -31.01 5.57
CA ARG A 301 -16.98 -29.94 4.64
C ARG A 301 -16.92 -28.62 5.40
N ILE A 302 -15.73 -28.03 5.46
CA ILE A 302 -15.45 -26.82 6.25
C ILE A 302 -14.95 -25.72 5.32
N ILE A 303 -15.55 -24.53 5.44
CA ILE A 303 -15.15 -23.33 4.70
C ILE A 303 -14.87 -22.20 5.68
N GLY A 304 -13.62 -21.77 5.81
CA GLY A 304 -13.24 -20.68 6.71
C GLY A 304 -12.98 -19.38 5.96
N TYR A 305 -13.61 -18.27 6.37
CA TYR A 305 -13.40 -16.95 5.75
C TYR A 305 -12.59 -16.02 6.63
N SER A 306 -11.55 -15.38 6.08
CA SER A 306 -10.75 -14.37 6.79
C SER A 306 -10.18 -14.96 8.10
N TYR A 307 -10.41 -14.31 9.25
CA TYR A 307 -10.18 -14.86 10.58
C TYR A 307 -10.71 -16.29 10.77
N GLY A 308 -11.90 -16.62 10.25
CA GLY A 308 -12.48 -17.96 10.31
C GLY A 308 -11.68 -19.03 9.58
N ALA A 309 -10.71 -18.66 8.72
CA ALA A 309 -9.82 -19.61 8.07
C ALA A 309 -8.89 -20.32 9.06
N CYS A 310 -8.39 -19.63 10.09
CA CYS A 310 -7.55 -20.27 11.11
C CYS A 310 -8.38 -21.22 11.99
N ILE A 311 -9.61 -20.82 12.35
CA ILE A 311 -10.55 -21.70 13.08
C ILE A 311 -10.94 -22.90 12.21
N GLY A 312 -11.28 -22.70 10.95
CA GLY A 312 -11.67 -23.79 10.05
C GLY A 312 -10.54 -24.80 9.81
N PHE A 313 -9.31 -24.32 9.67
CA PHE A 313 -8.12 -25.17 9.63
C PHE A 313 -7.95 -25.96 10.93
N GLU A 314 -8.06 -25.29 12.07
CA GLU A 314 -7.94 -25.91 13.39
C GLU A 314 -9.00 -27.00 13.59
N MET A 315 -10.26 -26.70 13.26
CA MET A 315 -11.36 -27.66 13.29
C MET A 315 -11.04 -28.90 12.43
N ALA A 316 -10.59 -28.68 11.20
CA ALA A 316 -10.30 -29.77 10.28
C ALA A 316 -9.18 -30.69 10.79
N THR A 317 -8.09 -30.12 11.33
CA THR A 317 -6.99 -30.92 11.88
C THR A 317 -7.37 -31.66 13.16
N MET A 318 -8.16 -31.04 14.04
CA MET A 318 -8.72 -31.71 15.23
C MET A 318 -9.60 -32.90 14.85
N LEU A 319 -10.45 -32.75 13.82
CA LEU A 319 -11.30 -33.85 13.33
C LEU A 319 -10.47 -34.97 12.69
N GLN A 320 -9.37 -34.67 12.01
CA GLN A 320 -8.49 -35.71 11.47
C GLN A 320 -7.78 -36.50 12.58
N GLU A 321 -7.41 -35.80 13.65
CA GLU A 321 -6.80 -36.41 14.84
C GLU A 321 -7.81 -37.27 15.61
N SER A 322 -9.04 -36.79 15.81
CA SER A 322 -10.05 -37.49 16.63
C SER A 322 -10.84 -38.56 15.88
N ASP A 323 -11.21 -38.30 14.62
CA ASP A 323 -12.17 -39.11 13.84
C ASP A 323 -11.50 -39.83 12.66
N GLY A 324 -10.19 -39.63 12.43
CA GLY A 324 -9.40 -40.29 11.39
C GLY A 324 -9.10 -39.42 10.17
N ALA A 325 -8.09 -39.81 9.38
CA ALA A 325 -7.53 -38.97 8.30
C ALA A 325 -8.55 -38.54 7.23
N ASP A 326 -9.55 -39.38 6.95
CA ASP A 326 -10.58 -39.13 5.94
C ASP A 326 -11.83 -38.42 6.50
N SER A 327 -11.79 -37.97 7.77
CA SER A 327 -12.94 -37.32 8.42
C SER A 327 -13.31 -35.96 7.83
N VAL A 328 -12.43 -35.35 7.02
CA VAL A 328 -12.69 -34.06 6.36
C VAL A 328 -12.60 -34.24 4.84
N GLU A 329 -13.74 -34.11 4.17
CA GLU A 329 -13.84 -34.20 2.70
C GLU A 329 -13.26 -32.94 2.03
N LYS A 330 -13.54 -31.77 2.59
CA LYS A 330 -13.14 -30.47 2.03
C LYS A 330 -12.74 -29.49 3.12
N LEU A 331 -11.58 -28.87 2.92
CA LEU A 331 -11.16 -27.66 3.61
C LEU A 331 -10.92 -26.57 2.57
N ILE A 332 -11.80 -25.56 2.56
CA ILE A 332 -11.69 -24.39 1.68
C ILE A 332 -11.47 -23.14 2.54
N LEU A 333 -10.46 -22.36 2.22
CA LEU A 333 -10.15 -21.10 2.91
C LEU A 333 -10.46 -19.94 1.96
N LEU A 334 -11.26 -18.98 2.41
CA LEU A 334 -11.65 -17.80 1.64
C LEU A 334 -10.85 -16.61 2.17
N ASP A 335 -9.93 -16.10 1.33
CA ASP A 335 -9.04 -14.98 1.59
C ASP A 335 -8.52 -14.92 3.05
N GLY A 336 -7.96 -16.05 3.49
CA GLY A 336 -7.51 -16.24 4.87
C GLY A 336 -6.69 -17.53 5.04
N SER A 337 -5.96 -17.61 6.14
CA SER A 337 -5.13 -18.75 6.56
C SER A 337 -4.74 -18.63 8.03
N HIS A 338 -3.94 -19.56 8.53
CA HIS A 338 -3.33 -19.49 9.86
C HIS A 338 -2.34 -18.33 10.04
N LEU A 339 -1.80 -17.77 8.94
CA LEU A 339 -0.92 -16.59 8.98
C LEU A 339 -1.64 -15.28 8.68
N TYR A 340 -2.88 -15.32 8.21
CA TYR A 340 -3.58 -14.13 7.69
C TYR A 340 -3.59 -12.95 8.66
N MET A 341 -3.85 -13.21 9.95
CA MET A 341 -3.89 -12.16 10.96
C MET A 341 -2.51 -11.61 11.34
N GLN A 342 -1.42 -12.30 10.99
CA GLN A 342 -0.05 -11.82 11.20
C GLN A 342 0.28 -10.63 10.30
N THR A 343 -0.33 -10.52 9.10
CA THR A 343 -0.17 -9.31 8.26
C THR A 343 -0.55 -8.06 9.04
N TYR A 344 -1.75 -8.06 9.66
CA TYR A 344 -2.23 -6.87 10.38
C TYR A 344 -1.34 -6.52 11.56
N ARG A 345 -0.88 -7.55 12.29
CA ARG A 345 0.11 -7.37 13.36
C ARG A 345 1.38 -6.73 12.82
N ASN A 346 1.92 -7.18 11.70
CA ASN A 346 3.18 -6.69 11.15
C ASN A 346 3.04 -5.24 10.66
N VAL A 347 1.98 -4.92 9.92
CA VAL A 347 1.69 -3.53 9.51
C VAL A 347 1.51 -2.64 10.72
N TYR A 348 0.79 -3.11 11.74
CA TYR A 348 0.63 -2.39 12.99
C TYR A 348 1.96 -2.13 13.72
N ARG A 349 2.84 -3.14 13.79
CA ARG A 349 4.17 -3.00 14.40
C ARG A 349 5.04 -2.00 13.62
N MET A 350 4.99 -2.04 12.30
CA MET A 350 5.71 -1.11 11.43
C MET A 350 5.18 0.32 11.59
N ALA A 351 3.86 0.51 11.64
CA ALA A 351 3.23 1.83 11.71
C ALA A 351 3.54 2.58 13.02
N PHE A 352 3.75 1.85 14.11
CA PHE A 352 3.85 2.44 15.45
C PHE A 352 5.14 2.08 16.20
N GLY A 353 6.15 1.54 15.51
CA GLY A 353 7.45 1.23 16.11
C GLY A 353 7.39 0.25 17.28
N VAL A 354 6.38 -0.65 17.31
CA VAL A 354 6.15 -1.54 18.45
C VAL A 354 7.13 -2.72 18.41
N THR A 355 8.16 -2.64 19.25
CA THR A 355 9.17 -3.69 19.47
C THR A 355 8.74 -4.62 20.61
N GLY A 356 7.69 -5.42 20.41
CA GLY A 356 7.24 -6.42 21.37
C GLY A 356 6.52 -7.58 20.69
N ASP A 357 6.53 -8.76 21.32
CA ASP A 357 6.04 -9.99 20.68
C ASP A 357 4.52 -10.15 20.69
N THR A 358 3.76 -9.35 21.44
CA THR A 358 2.31 -9.57 21.59
C THR A 358 1.48 -8.30 21.47
N LEU A 359 0.32 -8.39 20.82
CA LEU A 359 -0.72 -7.35 20.81
C LEU A 359 -1.44 -7.21 22.17
N VAL A 360 -1.15 -8.10 23.11
CA VAL A 360 -1.76 -8.16 24.44
C VAL A 360 -1.42 -6.91 25.26
N ASN A 361 -2.46 -6.27 25.81
CA ASN A 361 -2.37 -5.09 26.67
C ASN A 361 -1.62 -3.90 26.04
N ASN A 362 -1.56 -3.82 24.71
CA ASN A 362 -0.97 -2.70 24.02
C ASN A 362 -2.00 -1.55 23.91
N PRO A 363 -1.79 -0.40 24.58
CA PRO A 363 -2.74 0.71 24.58
C PRO A 363 -3.05 1.27 23.20
N LEU A 364 -2.04 1.32 22.32
CA LEU A 364 -2.19 1.80 20.96
C LEU A 364 -3.09 0.83 20.18
N PHE A 365 -2.86 -0.48 20.30
CA PHE A 365 -3.60 -1.50 19.55
C PHE A 365 -5.06 -1.55 20.00
N GLU A 366 -5.28 -1.55 21.31
CA GLU A 366 -6.63 -1.49 21.87
C GLU A 366 -7.36 -0.22 21.41
N SER A 367 -6.68 0.92 21.37
CA SER A 367 -7.28 2.18 20.90
C SER A 367 -7.65 2.12 19.42
N GLU A 368 -6.83 1.50 18.56
CA GLU A 368 -7.18 1.33 17.13
C GLU A 368 -8.43 0.47 16.95
N ILE A 369 -8.52 -0.68 17.63
CA ILE A 369 -9.72 -1.53 17.57
C ILE A 369 -10.96 -0.76 18.06
N MET A 370 -10.81 0.01 19.14
CA MET A 370 -11.92 0.81 19.67
C MET A 370 -12.32 1.94 18.71
N CYS A 371 -11.37 2.61 18.04
CA CYS A 371 -11.65 3.59 16.99
C CYS A 371 -12.43 2.95 15.84
N ALA A 372 -11.94 1.84 15.33
CA ALA A 372 -12.59 1.08 14.27
C ALA A 372 -14.03 0.68 14.65
N MET A 373 -14.23 0.20 15.88
CA MET A 373 -15.55 -0.16 16.39
C MET A 373 -16.49 1.06 16.46
N THR A 374 -16.02 2.19 17.00
CA THR A 374 -16.82 3.41 17.13
C THR A 374 -17.24 3.98 15.77
N LEU A 375 -16.32 4.04 14.80
CA LEU A 375 -16.56 4.64 13.48
C LEU A 375 -17.64 3.91 12.68
N ARG A 376 -17.99 2.66 13.02
CA ARG A 376 -19.10 1.91 12.40
C ARG A 376 -20.47 2.48 12.76
N PHE A 377 -20.59 3.13 13.91
CA PHE A 377 -21.87 3.51 14.50
C PHE A 377 -21.97 5.00 14.84
N ALA A 378 -20.85 5.66 15.07
CA ALA A 378 -20.80 7.07 15.45
C ALA A 378 -19.87 7.85 14.52
N ASN A 379 -20.30 9.06 14.15
CA ASN A 379 -19.48 9.99 13.38
C ASN A 379 -18.55 10.76 14.33
N VAL A 380 -17.37 10.21 14.57
CA VAL A 380 -16.33 10.81 15.43
C VAL A 380 -15.11 11.22 14.60
N ASP A 381 -14.43 12.28 15.03
CA ASP A 381 -13.11 12.60 14.48
C ASP A 381 -12.11 11.54 14.94
N TYR A 382 -11.57 10.78 13.97
CA TYR A 382 -10.67 9.65 14.25
C TYR A 382 -9.45 10.07 15.08
N LYS A 383 -8.75 11.14 14.69
CA LYS A 383 -7.51 11.58 15.34
C LYS A 383 -7.76 12.02 16.77
N LYS A 384 -8.82 12.80 16.99
CA LYS A 384 -9.21 13.26 18.32
C LYS A 384 -9.67 12.10 19.21
N PHE A 385 -10.55 11.25 18.70
CA PHE A 385 -11.11 10.14 19.47
C PHE A 385 -10.03 9.12 19.87
N ARG A 386 -9.07 8.86 18.97
CA ARG A 386 -7.88 8.04 19.25
C ARG A 386 -7.07 8.60 20.43
N VAL A 387 -6.80 9.91 20.46
CA VAL A 387 -6.08 10.56 21.57
C VAL A 387 -6.86 10.42 22.88
N GLU A 388 -8.19 10.59 22.84
CA GLU A 388 -9.05 10.41 24.02
C GLU A 388 -9.01 8.98 24.56
N LEU A 389 -8.96 7.97 23.68
CA LEU A 389 -8.82 6.55 24.05
C LEU A 389 -7.44 6.24 24.65
N LEU A 390 -6.38 6.85 24.13
CA LEU A 390 -5.02 6.68 24.65
C LEU A 390 -4.86 7.25 26.06
N GLN A 391 -5.59 8.31 26.39
CA GLN A 391 -5.61 8.90 27.74
C GLN A 391 -6.36 8.05 28.76
N GLN A 392 -7.10 7.02 28.35
CA GLN A 392 -7.82 6.15 29.29
C GLN A 392 -6.86 5.21 30.02
N PRO A 393 -7.08 4.95 31.33
CA PRO A 393 -6.16 4.21 32.19
C PRO A 393 -6.06 2.70 31.89
N GLY A 394 -6.87 2.15 30.99
CA GLY A 394 -6.82 0.74 30.60
C GLY A 394 -7.96 0.32 29.68
N PHE A 395 -7.94 -0.95 29.25
CA PHE A 395 -8.90 -1.49 28.27
C PHE A 395 -10.36 -1.24 28.67
N LYS A 396 -10.73 -1.55 29.92
CA LYS A 396 -12.11 -1.37 30.40
C LYS A 396 -12.58 0.10 30.30
N ALA A 397 -11.71 1.06 30.59
CA ALA A 397 -12.03 2.47 30.46
C ALA A 397 -12.14 2.91 28.99
N ARG A 398 -11.34 2.34 28.09
CA ARG A 398 -11.47 2.54 26.64
C ARG A 398 -12.81 2.00 26.12
N VAL A 399 -13.20 0.79 26.53
CA VAL A 399 -14.51 0.22 26.19
C VAL A 399 -15.63 1.10 26.71
N GLN A 400 -15.57 1.56 27.97
CA GLN A 400 -16.58 2.46 28.52
C GLN A 400 -16.70 3.75 27.69
N LYS A 401 -15.58 4.34 27.26
CA LYS A 401 -15.58 5.51 26.39
C LYS A 401 -16.26 5.24 25.03
N VAL A 402 -16.05 4.07 24.44
CA VAL A 402 -16.77 3.63 23.23
C VAL A 402 -18.26 3.50 23.50
N VAL A 403 -18.64 2.80 24.57
CA VAL A 403 -20.04 2.63 25.00
C VAL A 403 -20.73 3.98 25.16
N ASP A 404 -20.14 4.89 25.94
CA ASP A 404 -20.69 6.22 26.20
C ASP A 404 -20.91 6.99 24.88
N THR A 405 -19.93 6.92 23.96
CA THR A 405 -19.97 7.61 22.68
C THR A 405 -21.04 7.02 21.76
N VAL A 406 -21.04 5.70 21.58
CA VAL A 406 -21.96 5.01 20.66
C VAL A 406 -23.39 5.05 21.17
N MET A 407 -23.63 5.00 22.48
CA MET A 407 -24.97 5.12 23.06
C MET A 407 -25.62 6.49 22.78
N THR A 408 -24.83 7.57 22.59
CA THR A 408 -25.39 8.89 22.23
C THR A 408 -26.09 8.91 20.87
N THR A 409 -25.78 7.95 19.99
CA THR A 409 -26.37 7.86 18.65
C THR A 409 -27.85 7.43 18.67
N GLY A 410 -28.30 6.82 19.78
CA GLY A 410 -29.63 6.23 19.90
C GLY A 410 -29.86 4.94 19.10
N LEU A 411 -28.81 4.42 18.43
CA LEU A 411 -28.90 3.21 17.61
C LEU A 411 -29.02 1.92 18.45
N PHE A 412 -28.50 1.95 19.69
CA PHE A 412 -28.41 0.78 20.56
C PHE A 412 -29.37 0.89 21.75
N LYS A 413 -29.98 -0.25 22.09
CA LYS A 413 -30.86 -0.38 23.27
C LYS A 413 -30.11 -0.78 24.53
N SER A 414 -28.91 -1.36 24.39
CA SER A 414 -28.14 -1.94 25.49
C SER A 414 -26.66 -1.56 25.37
N ALA A 415 -26.13 -0.95 26.44
CA ALA A 415 -24.70 -0.71 26.60
C ALA A 415 -23.90 -2.02 26.68
N ASP A 416 -24.51 -3.06 27.26
CA ASP A 416 -23.87 -4.38 27.45
C ASP A 416 -23.57 -5.07 26.11
N THR A 417 -24.40 -4.86 25.08
CA THR A 417 -24.16 -5.37 23.71
C THR A 417 -22.91 -4.74 23.10
N ILE A 418 -22.68 -3.44 23.33
CA ILE A 418 -21.51 -2.72 22.82
C ILE A 418 -20.25 -3.19 23.58
N ASP A 419 -20.33 -3.30 24.90
CA ASP A 419 -19.24 -3.81 25.74
C ASP A 419 -18.83 -5.23 25.30
N PHE A 420 -19.80 -6.14 25.17
CA PHE A 420 -19.57 -7.49 24.68
C PHE A 420 -18.88 -7.49 23.32
N ALA A 421 -19.37 -6.71 22.35
CA ALA A 421 -18.78 -6.65 21.02
C ALA A 421 -17.33 -6.13 21.03
N CYS A 422 -17.04 -5.11 21.83
CA CYS A 422 -15.67 -4.59 22.00
C CYS A 422 -14.73 -5.64 22.61
N CYS A 423 -15.18 -6.31 23.67
CA CYS A 423 -14.42 -7.36 24.33
C CYS A 423 -14.18 -8.55 23.39
N ALA A 424 -15.22 -9.04 22.72
CA ALA A 424 -15.14 -10.15 21.77
C ALA A 424 -14.18 -9.82 20.61
N MET A 425 -14.25 -8.60 20.07
CA MET A 425 -13.36 -8.18 18.99
C MET A 425 -11.89 -8.20 19.42
N ARG A 426 -11.55 -7.62 20.56
CA ARG A 426 -10.19 -7.69 21.12
C ARG A 426 -9.73 -9.13 21.29
N SER A 427 -10.56 -9.96 21.90
CA SER A 427 -10.25 -11.37 22.14
C SER A 427 -9.93 -12.10 20.84
N LYS A 428 -10.70 -11.90 19.77
CA LYS A 428 -10.45 -12.52 18.46
C LYS A 428 -9.08 -12.15 17.86
N PHE A 429 -8.71 -10.86 17.93
CA PHE A 429 -7.38 -10.43 17.50
C PHE A 429 -6.25 -11.06 18.34
N VAL A 430 -6.41 -11.09 19.66
CA VAL A 430 -5.41 -11.67 20.57
C VAL A 430 -5.27 -13.18 20.36
N MET A 431 -6.39 -13.89 20.15
CA MET A 431 -6.37 -15.32 19.83
C MET A 431 -5.63 -15.58 18.52
N ALA A 432 -5.90 -14.78 17.47
CA ALA A 432 -5.22 -14.94 16.19
C ALA A 432 -3.72 -14.61 16.25
N ASP A 433 -3.33 -13.60 17.01
CA ASP A 433 -1.92 -13.22 17.23
C ASP A 433 -1.13 -14.35 17.91
N LYS A 434 -1.77 -15.05 18.86
CA LYS A 434 -1.16 -16.15 19.61
C LYS A 434 -1.17 -17.48 18.87
N TYR A 435 -2.10 -17.67 17.94
CA TYR A 435 -2.33 -18.95 17.30
C TYR A 435 -1.13 -19.37 16.44
N LYS A 436 -0.62 -20.57 16.73
CA LYS A 436 0.42 -21.23 15.94
C LYS A 436 -0.02 -22.68 15.76
N PRO A 437 -0.31 -23.13 14.54
CA PRO A 437 -0.80 -24.48 14.33
C PRO A 437 0.29 -25.50 14.71
N GLU A 438 -0.05 -26.43 15.59
CA GLU A 438 0.81 -27.57 15.95
C GLU A 438 0.61 -28.77 15.01
N ARG A 439 -0.55 -28.82 14.33
CA ARG A 439 -0.95 -29.88 13.42
C ARG A 439 -0.76 -29.48 11.96
N LYS A 440 -0.51 -30.48 11.12
CA LYS A 440 -0.66 -30.37 9.66
C LYS A 440 -1.95 -31.03 9.21
N PHE A 441 -2.61 -30.43 8.24
CA PHE A 441 -3.77 -31.03 7.58
C PHE A 441 -3.31 -32.06 6.55
N LYS A 442 -3.92 -33.24 6.56
CA LYS A 442 -3.64 -34.31 5.59
C LYS A 442 -4.66 -34.28 4.47
N GLY A 443 -4.27 -33.69 3.34
CA GLY A 443 -5.13 -33.60 2.16
C GLY A 443 -5.12 -32.19 1.57
N LEU A 444 -5.92 -31.99 0.52
CA LEU A 444 -5.90 -30.75 -0.23
C LEU A 444 -6.52 -29.58 0.54
N ILE A 445 -5.72 -28.57 0.85
CA ILE A 445 -6.23 -27.23 1.24
C ILE A 445 -6.49 -26.43 -0.03
N THR A 446 -7.70 -25.93 -0.20
CA THR A 446 -8.00 -24.98 -1.28
C THR A 446 -8.12 -23.57 -0.74
N LEU A 447 -7.24 -22.66 -1.18
CA LEU A 447 -7.37 -21.23 -0.91
C LEU A 447 -8.03 -20.54 -2.10
N ILE A 448 -9.08 -19.77 -1.84
CA ILE A 448 -9.66 -18.83 -2.79
C ILE A 448 -9.37 -17.43 -2.25
N ARG A 449 -8.34 -16.76 -2.77
CA ARG A 449 -7.95 -15.41 -2.32
C ARG A 449 -8.44 -14.31 -3.26
N ALA A 450 -8.63 -13.13 -2.69
CA ALA A 450 -8.95 -11.95 -3.47
C ALA A 450 -7.68 -11.42 -4.16
N GLU A 451 -7.83 -10.87 -5.37
CA GLU A 451 -6.74 -10.24 -6.13
C GLU A 451 -6.16 -9.03 -5.36
N GLN A 452 -7.04 -8.22 -4.79
CA GLN A 452 -6.70 -7.08 -3.93
C GLN A 452 -6.98 -7.44 -2.46
N GLY A 453 -6.59 -8.66 -2.07
CA GLY A 453 -6.71 -9.14 -0.69
C GLY A 453 -5.97 -8.25 0.30
N ALA A 454 -6.43 -8.23 1.55
CA ALA A 454 -5.86 -7.36 2.58
C ALA A 454 -4.54 -7.89 3.18
N ALA A 455 -4.20 -9.16 2.91
CA ALA A 455 -2.93 -9.75 3.31
C ALA A 455 -1.77 -9.24 2.45
N ARG A 456 -0.65 -8.87 3.08
CA ARG A 456 0.57 -8.51 2.37
C ARG A 456 1.29 -9.78 1.95
N GLU A 457 1.55 -9.91 0.66
CA GLU A 457 2.26 -11.08 0.14
C GLU A 457 3.67 -11.23 0.74
N GLU A 458 4.31 -10.13 1.11
CA GLU A 458 5.59 -10.13 1.85
C GLU A 458 5.49 -10.81 3.23
N ASP A 459 4.33 -10.73 3.89
CA ASP A 459 4.11 -11.27 5.22
C ASP A 459 3.69 -12.75 5.19
N VAL A 460 2.90 -13.15 4.19
CA VAL A 460 2.25 -14.48 4.18
C VAL A 460 2.50 -15.32 2.93
N GLY A 461 3.20 -14.80 1.93
CA GLY A 461 3.40 -15.45 0.64
C GLY A 461 2.16 -15.48 -0.25
N SER A 462 2.32 -15.94 -1.49
CA SER A 462 1.25 -15.94 -2.50
C SER A 462 0.10 -16.91 -2.19
N ASP A 463 0.38 -17.94 -1.39
CA ASP A 463 -0.54 -18.98 -0.93
C ASP A 463 -1.02 -18.76 0.53
N TYR A 464 -0.71 -17.61 1.11
CA TYR A 464 -0.98 -17.29 2.53
C TYR A 464 -0.39 -18.32 3.51
N GLY A 465 0.69 -19.01 3.12
CA GLY A 465 1.42 -19.96 3.95
C GLY A 465 0.79 -21.33 4.06
N ILE A 466 -0.30 -21.64 3.35
CA ILE A 466 -0.98 -22.94 3.44
C ILE A 466 -0.05 -24.13 3.09
N SER A 467 0.97 -23.91 2.27
CA SER A 467 2.04 -24.89 1.99
C SER A 467 2.86 -25.28 3.21
N GLN A 468 2.88 -24.48 4.28
CA GLN A 468 3.57 -24.80 5.53
C GLN A 468 2.80 -25.86 6.34
N VAL A 469 1.49 -25.94 6.14
CA VAL A 469 0.56 -26.72 6.99
C VAL A 469 -0.20 -27.82 6.23
N SER A 470 0.02 -27.96 4.93
CA SER A 470 -0.40 -29.14 4.15
C SER A 470 0.57 -29.40 3.00
N ASP A 471 0.80 -30.68 2.71
CA ASP A 471 1.60 -31.14 1.57
C ASP A 471 0.84 -30.96 0.23
N GLU A 472 -0.49 -30.87 0.27
CA GLU A 472 -1.33 -30.64 -0.91
C GLU A 472 -2.11 -29.33 -0.76
N ASN A 473 -1.89 -28.40 -1.70
CA ASN A 473 -2.60 -27.13 -1.70
C ASN A 473 -2.93 -26.65 -3.12
N LYS A 474 -3.98 -25.84 -3.24
CA LYS A 474 -4.38 -25.20 -4.50
C LYS A 474 -4.88 -23.79 -4.23
N VAL A 475 -4.41 -22.82 -5.03
CA VAL A 475 -4.79 -21.42 -4.91
C VAL A 475 -5.63 -21.00 -6.12
N TYR A 476 -6.75 -20.34 -5.87
CA TYR A 476 -7.57 -19.63 -6.85
C TYR A 476 -7.56 -18.15 -6.52
N ILE A 477 -7.47 -17.30 -7.54
CA ILE A 477 -7.51 -15.85 -7.41
C ILE A 477 -8.82 -15.35 -8.01
N VAL A 478 -9.54 -14.51 -7.28
CA VAL A 478 -10.80 -13.89 -7.71
C VAL A 478 -10.67 -12.37 -7.67
N GLU A 479 -11.08 -11.70 -8.74
CA GLU A 479 -11.14 -10.23 -8.81
C GLU A 479 -11.95 -9.64 -7.66
N GLY A 480 -11.42 -8.57 -7.07
CA GLY A 480 -12.03 -7.85 -5.95
C GLY A 480 -11.07 -7.67 -4.77
N ASP A 481 -11.57 -6.97 -3.76
CA ASP A 481 -10.98 -6.86 -2.43
C ASP A 481 -11.55 -7.93 -1.48
N HIS A 482 -11.07 -7.92 -0.23
CA HIS A 482 -11.46 -8.86 0.83
C HIS A 482 -12.98 -9.03 0.97
N ASP A 483 -13.78 -7.96 0.81
CA ASP A 483 -15.24 -8.04 0.97
C ASP A 483 -15.97 -8.30 -0.35
N SER A 484 -15.55 -7.65 -1.44
CA SER A 484 -16.29 -7.67 -2.70
C SER A 484 -16.24 -9.02 -3.39
N PHE A 485 -15.23 -9.86 -3.16
CA PHE A 485 -15.22 -11.22 -3.72
C PHE A 485 -16.21 -12.18 -3.02
N VAL A 486 -16.77 -11.82 -1.86
CA VAL A 486 -17.85 -12.58 -1.19
C VAL A 486 -19.20 -11.86 -1.24
N GLN A 487 -19.23 -10.53 -1.32
CA GLN A 487 -20.48 -9.74 -1.32
C GLN A 487 -20.77 -8.95 -2.60
N GLY A 488 -19.73 -8.63 -3.37
CA GLY A 488 -19.80 -7.81 -4.58
C GLY A 488 -20.33 -8.55 -5.80
N LYS A 489 -20.23 -7.93 -6.99
CA LYS A 489 -20.62 -8.57 -8.25
C LYS A 489 -19.75 -9.79 -8.56
N THR A 490 -18.48 -9.76 -8.12
CA THR A 490 -17.49 -10.81 -8.34
C THR A 490 -17.74 -12.06 -7.49
N SER A 491 -18.62 -11.99 -6.47
CA SER A 491 -18.94 -13.16 -5.65
C SER A 491 -19.60 -14.33 -6.38
N ALA A 492 -20.14 -14.09 -7.58
CA ALA A 492 -20.61 -15.18 -8.44
C ALA A 492 -19.47 -16.12 -8.86
N LYS A 493 -18.25 -15.60 -9.13
CA LYS A 493 -17.08 -16.43 -9.44
C LYS A 493 -16.70 -17.30 -8.25
N THR A 494 -16.65 -16.70 -7.05
CA THR A 494 -16.38 -17.42 -5.78
C THR A 494 -17.40 -18.54 -5.54
N VAL A 495 -18.70 -18.26 -5.72
CA VAL A 495 -19.77 -19.26 -5.59
C VAL A 495 -19.60 -20.40 -6.59
N ASN A 496 -19.28 -20.10 -7.85
CA ASN A 496 -19.09 -21.12 -8.87
C ASN A 496 -17.91 -22.04 -8.52
N ILE A 497 -16.77 -21.47 -8.14
CA ILE A 497 -15.60 -22.26 -7.71
C ILE A 497 -15.96 -23.16 -6.53
N ILE A 498 -16.64 -22.65 -5.50
CA ILE A 498 -17.06 -23.44 -4.33
C ILE A 498 -18.00 -24.59 -4.75
N ASN A 499 -19.01 -24.30 -5.57
CA ASN A 499 -19.97 -25.30 -6.04
C ASN A 499 -19.28 -26.39 -6.88
N ASP A 500 -18.36 -26.01 -7.76
CA ASP A 500 -17.61 -26.95 -8.61
C ASP A 500 -16.70 -27.85 -7.76
N LEU A 501 -15.95 -27.26 -6.83
CA LEU A 501 -15.06 -27.99 -5.91
C LEU A 501 -15.80 -29.03 -5.06
N ILE A 502 -17.04 -28.73 -4.64
CA ILE A 502 -17.88 -29.65 -3.86
C ILE A 502 -18.56 -30.70 -4.76
N ALA A 503 -18.90 -30.34 -6.00
CA ALA A 503 -19.51 -31.28 -6.96
C ALA A 503 -18.50 -32.33 -7.47
N GLU A 504 -17.23 -31.96 -7.66
CA GLU A 504 -16.16 -32.86 -8.11
C GLU A 504 -16.01 -34.10 -7.22
N THR A 505 -16.19 -33.96 -5.91
CA THR A 505 -16.12 -35.10 -4.97
C THR A 505 -17.27 -36.07 -5.16
N SER A 506 -18.46 -35.55 -5.48
CA SER A 506 -19.68 -36.35 -5.66
C SER A 506 -19.61 -37.25 -6.90
N LYS A 507 -18.73 -36.94 -7.86
CA LYS A 507 -18.47 -37.79 -9.04
C LYS A 507 -17.51 -38.94 -8.75
N LYS A 508 -16.53 -38.77 -7.85
CA LYS A 508 -15.61 -39.86 -7.46
C LYS A 508 -16.32 -40.97 -6.68
N VAL A 509 -17.32 -40.64 -5.86
CA VAL A 509 -18.10 -41.62 -5.07
C VAL A 509 -19.10 -42.43 -5.94
N LYS A 510 -19.48 -41.93 -7.12
CA LYS A 510 -20.39 -42.66 -8.05
C LYS A 510 -19.69 -43.60 -9.02
N ASN A 511 -18.36 -43.56 -9.12
CA ASN A 511 -17.55 -44.35 -10.05
C ASN A 511 -16.71 -45.44 -9.35
N ILE A 512 -17.03 -45.73 -8.09
CA ILE A 512 -16.60 -46.92 -7.32
C ILE A 512 -17.87 -47.68 -6.99
#